data_AF-A0A8K0CK91-F1
#
_entry.id   AF-A0A8K0CK91-F1
#
_cell.length_a   1.000
_cell.length_b   1.000
_cell.length_c   1.000
_cell.angle_alpha   90.00
_cell.angle_beta   90.00
_cell.angle_gamma   90.00
#
_symmetry.space_group_name_H-M   'P 1'
#
loop_
_entity.id
_entity.type
_entity.pdbx_description
1 polymer ?
#
loop_
_entity_poly.entity_id
_entity_poly.type
_entity_poly.pdbx_seq_one_letter_code
_entity_poly.pdbx_strand_id
1 'polypeptide(L)'
;MISSFIIANVIIFQCVQAVRETRRYQSDNDRRIIGGTHAFIKNAPYLASLLLRVDRNSGGNHHTFICGSVIVGSYWSITTASCIEKIAEKLIKAGHLIVRSNTTSWIDLSTTKKDRAVSAFRKHELYKGFECGYDYNIAVVRVETPYTEADETFIDIANEAYQVSTKPHN
;
A
#
# COMPACT_ATOMS: atom_id res chain seq x y z
N MET A 1 -30.38 31.59 -11.94
CA MET A 1 -29.03 30.99 -12.01
C MET A 1 -28.21 31.27 -10.74
N ILE A 2 -28.75 31.00 -9.54
CA ILE A 2 -28.05 31.22 -8.24
C ILE A 2 -27.84 29.88 -7.47
N SER A 3 -28.47 28.80 -7.94
CA SER A 3 -28.48 27.49 -7.27
C SER A 3 -27.16 26.70 -7.36
N SER A 4 -26.32 26.92 -8.38
CA SER A 4 -25.11 26.10 -8.58
C SER A 4 -23.88 26.61 -7.82
N PHE A 5 -23.85 27.89 -7.41
CA PHE A 5 -22.73 28.47 -6.66
C PHE A 5 -22.76 28.10 -5.17
N ILE A 6 -23.95 27.88 -4.61
CA ILE A 6 -24.11 27.54 -3.19
C ILE A 6 -23.65 26.09 -2.92
N ILE A 7 -23.91 25.16 -3.84
CA ILE A 7 -23.54 23.75 -3.70
C ILE A 7 -22.02 23.56 -3.74
N ALA A 8 -21.30 24.28 -4.61
CA ALA A 8 -19.84 24.23 -4.68
C ALA A 8 -19.16 24.74 -3.39
N ASN A 9 -19.72 25.78 -2.75
CA ASN A 9 -19.17 26.34 -1.52
C ASN A 9 -19.46 25.48 -0.27
N VAL A 10 -20.57 24.74 -0.25
CA VAL A 10 -20.91 23.83 0.86
C VAL A 10 -20.02 22.58 0.87
N ILE A 11 -19.65 22.05 -0.31
CA ILE A 11 -18.75 20.87 -0.42
C ILE A 11 -17.33 21.24 0.03
N ILE A 12 -16.86 22.46 -0.26
CA ILE A 12 -15.55 22.96 0.20
C ILE A 12 -15.51 23.08 1.73
N PHE A 13 -16.63 23.40 2.38
CA PHE A 13 -16.67 23.65 3.82
C PHE A 13 -16.56 22.37 4.68
N GLN A 14 -16.95 21.20 4.17
CA GLN A 14 -16.90 19.95 4.94
C GLN A 14 -15.48 19.39 5.13
N CYS A 15 -14.53 19.67 4.23
CA CYS A 15 -13.15 19.17 4.35
C CYS A 15 -12.25 19.98 5.31
N VAL A 16 -12.61 21.22 5.67
CA VAL A 16 -11.69 22.14 6.39
C VAL A 16 -11.61 21.87 7.90
N GLN A 17 -12.53 21.10 8.48
CA GLN A 17 -12.62 20.93 9.94
C GLN A 17 -11.69 19.83 10.53
N ALA A 18 -10.90 19.11 9.74
CA ALA A 18 -10.17 17.92 10.21
C ALA A 18 -8.72 18.16 10.70
N VAL A 19 -8.18 19.38 10.67
CA VAL A 19 -6.76 19.61 11.03
C VAL A 19 -6.61 20.44 12.30
N ARG A 20 -6.85 19.86 13.47
CA ARG A 20 -6.32 20.39 14.74
C ARG A 20 -6.16 19.32 15.81
N GLU A 21 -4.99 18.69 15.89
CA GLU A 21 -4.34 18.36 17.17
C GLU A 21 -2.82 18.29 17.00
N THR A 22 -2.11 19.38 17.33
CA THR A 22 -0.67 19.33 17.54
C THR A 22 -0.38 18.81 18.95
N ARG A 23 0.02 17.53 19.05
CA ARG A 23 0.49 16.95 20.32
C ARG A 23 1.72 17.72 20.81
N ARG A 24 1.66 18.27 22.03
CA ARG A 24 2.83 18.84 22.72
C ARG A 24 3.87 17.73 22.95
N TYR A 25 5.06 17.90 22.39
CA TYR A 25 6.19 16.99 22.54
C TYR A 25 6.91 17.27 23.88
N GLN A 26 6.69 16.42 24.88
CA GLN A 26 7.21 16.61 26.24
C GLN A 26 8.63 16.05 26.37
N SER A 27 9.60 16.94 26.67
CA SER A 27 11.04 16.66 26.61
C SER A 27 11.55 15.64 27.61
N ASP A 28 11.81 14.43 27.13
CA ASP A 28 12.58 13.42 27.84
C ASP A 28 14.06 13.54 27.44
N ASN A 29 14.98 13.50 28.41
CA ASN A 29 16.39 13.86 28.24
C ASN A 29 17.28 12.71 27.71
N ASP A 30 16.70 11.62 27.20
CA ASP A 30 17.43 10.56 26.47
C ASP A 30 16.89 10.32 25.05
N ARG A 31 16.62 11.42 24.34
CA ARG A 31 16.07 11.42 22.97
C ARG A 31 17.15 11.21 21.91
N ARG A 32 17.71 10.01 21.84
CA ARG A 32 18.60 9.63 20.72
C ARG A 32 17.79 9.16 19.54
N ILE A 33 18.14 9.64 18.35
CA ILE A 33 17.60 9.14 17.09
C ILE A 33 18.27 7.80 16.80
N ILE A 34 17.49 6.72 16.75
CA ILE A 34 17.96 5.43 16.22
C ILE A 34 17.76 5.47 14.71
N GLY A 35 18.85 5.36 13.95
CA GLY A 35 18.82 5.35 12.49
C GLY A 35 18.28 4.04 11.91
N GLY A 36 17.98 4.06 10.60
CA GLY A 36 17.61 2.85 9.87
C GLY A 36 18.83 1.96 9.60
N THR A 37 18.63 0.64 9.66
CA THR A 37 19.62 -0.37 9.24
C THR A 37 19.06 -1.21 8.10
N HIS A 38 19.93 -1.94 7.39
CA HIS A 38 19.47 -2.88 6.38
C HIS A 38 18.55 -3.95 7.01
N ALA A 39 17.41 -4.21 6.38
CA ALA A 39 16.48 -5.24 6.80
C ALA A 39 16.74 -6.53 6.04
N PHE A 40 16.83 -7.65 6.76
CA PHE A 40 16.80 -8.97 6.13
C PHE A 40 15.36 -9.33 5.77
N ILE A 41 15.16 -10.03 4.65
CA ILE A 41 13.81 -10.38 4.18
C ILE A 41 13.01 -11.17 5.22
N LYS A 42 13.68 -12.08 5.94
CA LYS A 42 13.11 -12.85 7.06
C LYS A 42 12.57 -12.00 8.22
N ASN A 43 13.02 -10.75 8.37
CA ASN A 43 12.57 -9.87 9.45
C ASN A 43 11.30 -9.09 9.07
N ALA A 44 10.99 -8.99 7.78
CA ALA A 44 9.79 -8.31 7.28
C ALA A 44 9.20 -9.11 6.10
N PRO A 45 8.80 -10.38 6.33
CA PRO A 45 8.40 -11.30 5.27
C PRO A 45 7.16 -10.80 4.50
N TYR A 46 6.27 -10.09 5.18
CA TYR A 46 5.05 -9.50 4.63
C TYR A 46 5.29 -8.26 3.76
N LEU A 47 6.52 -7.72 3.70
CA LEU A 47 6.81 -6.51 2.94
C LEU A 47 6.92 -6.84 1.44
N ALA A 48 6.21 -6.07 0.63
CA ALA A 48 6.18 -6.23 -0.82
C ALA A 48 6.22 -4.88 -1.53
N SER A 49 6.57 -4.88 -2.81
CA SER A 49 6.61 -3.69 -3.66
C SER A 49 5.55 -3.77 -4.74
N LEU A 50 4.82 -2.67 -4.95
CA LEU A 50 3.93 -2.48 -6.08
C LEU A 50 4.71 -1.86 -7.24
N LEU A 51 4.76 -2.55 -8.37
CA LEU A 51 5.57 -2.16 -9.52
C LEU A 51 4.73 -2.09 -10.79
N LEU A 52 5.10 -1.21 -11.71
CA LEU A 52 4.59 -1.18 -13.07
C LEU A 52 5.61 -1.79 -14.03
N ARG A 53 5.22 -2.82 -14.78
CA ARG A 53 6.02 -3.36 -15.88
C ARG A 53 5.98 -2.39 -17.05
N VAL A 54 7.16 -1.95 -17.47
CA VAL A 54 7.34 -1.05 -18.61
C VAL A 54 8.03 -1.86 -19.70
N ASP A 55 7.26 -2.22 -20.72
CA ASP A 55 7.80 -2.87 -21.91
C ASP A 55 8.54 -1.79 -22.72
N ARG A 56 9.85 -1.68 -22.53
CA ARG A 56 10.69 -0.90 -23.43
C ARG A 56 11.02 -1.79 -24.62
N ASN A 57 10.99 -1.24 -25.84
CA ASN A 57 11.39 -1.89 -27.10
C ASN A 57 12.89 -2.30 -27.16
N SER A 58 13.51 -2.54 -26.00
CA SER A 58 14.93 -2.80 -25.81
C SER A 58 15.10 -3.98 -24.85
N GLY A 59 14.54 -5.14 -25.19
CA GLY A 59 14.93 -6.48 -24.71
C GLY A 59 15.00 -6.75 -23.19
N GLY A 60 14.60 -5.82 -22.32
CA GLY A 60 14.80 -5.93 -20.87
C GLY A 60 13.52 -5.69 -20.09
N ASN A 61 13.27 -6.57 -19.11
CA ASN A 61 12.16 -6.46 -18.15
C ASN A 61 12.38 -5.27 -17.20
N HIS A 62 11.96 -4.08 -17.61
CA HIS A 62 12.00 -2.89 -16.76
C HIS A 62 10.74 -2.80 -15.90
N HIS A 63 10.96 -2.59 -14.61
CA HIS A 63 9.90 -2.32 -13.66
C HIS A 63 10.12 -0.92 -13.06
N THR A 64 9.04 -0.17 -12.91
CA THR A 64 9.05 1.10 -12.20
C THR A 64 8.41 0.89 -10.84
N PHE A 65 9.15 1.21 -9.77
CA PHE A 65 8.61 1.21 -8.42
C PHE A 65 7.52 2.28 -8.30
N ILE A 66 6.35 1.87 -7.79
CA ILE A 66 5.24 2.77 -7.52
C ILE A 66 5.24 3.08 -6.02
N CYS A 67 5.03 2.05 -5.21
CA CYS A 67 4.83 2.16 -3.77
C CYS A 67 5.18 0.85 -3.05
N GLY A 68 5.26 0.92 -1.72
CA GLY A 68 5.23 -0.26 -0.86
C GLY A 68 3.83 -0.87 -0.76
N SER A 69 3.80 -2.13 -0.35
CA SER A 69 2.59 -2.90 -0.04
C SER A 69 2.89 -3.92 1.06
N VAL A 70 1.85 -4.35 1.76
CA VAL A 70 1.95 -5.33 2.86
C VAL A 70 1.01 -6.49 2.57
N ILE A 71 1.53 -7.72 2.58
CA ILE A 71 0.76 -8.94 2.41
C ILE A 71 -0.07 -9.17 3.67
N VAL A 72 -1.39 -9.38 3.51
CA VAL A 72 -2.32 -9.57 4.64
C VAL A 72 -3.14 -10.86 4.54
N GLY A 73 -3.04 -11.57 3.43
CA GLY A 73 -3.69 -12.86 3.22
C GLY A 73 -3.26 -13.45 1.88
N SER A 74 -3.68 -14.69 1.59
CA SER A 74 -3.12 -15.46 0.47
C SER A 74 -3.32 -14.79 -0.89
N TYR A 75 -4.33 -13.94 -1.07
CA TYR A 75 -4.54 -13.22 -2.33
C TYR A 75 -4.48 -11.71 -2.19
N TRP A 76 -4.20 -11.20 -0.99
CA TRP A 76 -4.49 -9.81 -0.66
C TRP A 76 -3.27 -9.12 -0.07
N SER A 77 -2.99 -7.94 -0.62
CA SER A 77 -2.05 -6.98 -0.06
C SER A 77 -2.74 -5.64 0.17
N ILE A 78 -2.27 -4.90 1.18
CA ILE A 78 -2.71 -3.52 1.46
C ILE A 78 -1.65 -2.55 0.95
N THR A 79 -2.10 -1.42 0.42
CA THR A 79 -1.28 -0.27 0.05
C THR A 79 -2.09 1.02 0.28
N THR A 80 -1.62 2.16 -0.19
CA THR A 80 -2.38 3.41 -0.11
C THR A 80 -3.22 3.62 -1.37
N ALA A 81 -4.39 4.25 -1.20
CA ALA A 81 -5.28 4.56 -2.30
C ALA A 81 -4.65 5.52 -3.32
N SER A 82 -3.81 6.45 -2.86
CA SER A 82 -3.07 7.39 -3.70
C SER A 82 -2.06 6.72 -4.63
N CYS A 83 -1.54 5.55 -4.26
CA CYS A 83 -0.64 4.76 -5.11
C CYS A 83 -1.35 4.17 -6.33
N ILE A 84 -2.65 3.86 -6.20
CA ILE A 84 -3.41 3.17 -7.25
C ILE A 84 -4.42 4.07 -7.96
N GLU A 85 -4.72 5.25 -7.42
CA GLU A 85 -5.72 6.19 -7.96
C GLU A 85 -5.48 6.58 -9.43
N LYS A 86 -4.21 6.72 -9.83
CA LYS A 86 -3.83 7.10 -11.20
C LYS A 86 -3.50 5.89 -12.09
N ILE A 87 -3.62 4.67 -11.57
CA ILE A 87 -3.35 3.47 -12.35
C ILE A 87 -4.58 3.17 -13.19
N ALA A 88 -4.43 3.28 -14.52
CA ALA A 88 -5.49 2.94 -15.45
C ALA A 88 -5.83 1.44 -15.34
N GLU A 89 -7.12 1.11 -15.25
CA GLU A 89 -7.59 -0.29 -15.25
C GLU A 89 -7.06 -1.11 -16.43
N LYS A 90 -6.79 -0.45 -17.56
CA LYS A 90 -6.17 -1.06 -18.74
C LYS A 90 -4.81 -1.70 -18.42
N LEU A 91 -4.02 -1.11 -17.52
CA LEU A 91 -2.72 -1.65 -17.11
C LEU A 91 -2.87 -2.93 -16.28
N ILE A 92 -3.95 -3.06 -15.52
CA ILE A 92 -4.30 -4.28 -14.78
C ILE A 92 -4.67 -5.39 -15.78
N LYS A 93 -5.61 -5.10 -16.70
CA LYS A 93 -6.08 -6.08 -17.70
C LYS A 93 -4.96 -6.59 -18.61
N ALA A 94 -3.93 -5.76 -18.83
CA ALA A 94 -2.75 -6.13 -19.60
C ALA A 94 -1.64 -6.78 -18.74
N GLY A 95 -1.86 -6.99 -17.44
CA GLY A 95 -0.90 -7.64 -16.54
C GLY A 95 0.37 -6.82 -16.26
N HIS A 96 0.32 -5.50 -16.41
CA HIS A 96 1.48 -4.63 -16.17
C HIS A 96 1.64 -4.26 -14.70
N LEU A 97 0.56 -4.28 -13.91
CA LEU A 97 0.66 -4.02 -12.48
C LEU A 97 1.01 -5.31 -11.74
N ILE A 98 2.11 -5.29 -10.99
CA ILE A 98 2.61 -6.46 -10.27
C ILE A 98 2.88 -6.14 -8.80
N VAL A 99 2.73 -7.14 -7.95
CA VAL A 99 3.26 -7.15 -6.57
C VAL A 99 4.47 -8.07 -6.53
N ARG A 100 5.61 -7.54 -6.09
CA ARG A 100 6.85 -8.28 -5.88
C ARG A 100 7.07 -8.50 -4.39
N SER A 101 7.21 -9.76 -3.99
CA SER A 101 7.62 -10.13 -2.63
C SER A 101 8.96 -10.88 -2.63
N ASN A 102 9.45 -11.15 -1.43
CA ASN A 102 10.69 -11.89 -1.17
C ASN A 102 11.95 -11.27 -1.79
N THR A 103 12.13 -9.96 -1.63
CA THR A 103 13.34 -9.26 -2.07
C THR A 103 13.69 -8.10 -1.13
N THR A 104 14.98 -7.86 -0.93
CA THR A 104 15.52 -6.68 -0.23
C THR A 104 16.00 -5.60 -1.22
N SER A 105 15.86 -5.83 -2.53
CA SER A 105 16.36 -4.93 -3.56
C SER A 105 15.24 -4.45 -4.48
N TRP A 106 15.21 -3.14 -4.67
CA TRP A 106 14.27 -2.45 -5.56
C TRP A 106 14.63 -2.61 -7.06
N ILE A 107 15.87 -3.03 -7.38
CA ILE A 107 16.37 -3.26 -8.76
C ILE A 107 16.66 -4.76 -8.98
N ASP A 108 15.99 -5.65 -8.25
CA ASP A 108 16.37 -7.06 -8.26
C ASP A 108 16.00 -7.78 -9.58
N LEU A 109 17.04 -8.27 -10.27
CA LEU A 109 16.93 -9.14 -11.44
C LEU A 109 17.02 -10.64 -11.09
N SER A 110 17.19 -10.98 -9.79
CA SER A 110 17.27 -12.34 -9.28
C SER A 110 16.06 -13.21 -9.65
N THR A 111 16.28 -14.52 -9.72
CA THR A 111 15.26 -15.57 -9.89
C THR A 111 14.50 -15.89 -8.61
N THR A 112 14.94 -15.39 -7.45
CA THR A 112 14.30 -15.62 -6.13
C THR A 112 13.07 -14.73 -5.90
N LYS A 113 12.87 -13.70 -6.71
CA LYS A 113 11.73 -12.79 -6.61
C LYS A 113 10.41 -13.48 -6.98
N LYS A 114 9.34 -13.07 -6.29
CA LYS A 114 7.99 -13.61 -6.51
C LYS A 114 7.08 -12.51 -7.03
N ASP A 115 7.10 -12.32 -8.35
CA ASP A 115 6.24 -11.38 -9.04
C ASP A 115 4.86 -11.99 -9.26
N ARG A 116 3.83 -11.25 -8.86
CA ARG A 116 2.43 -11.66 -9.03
C ARG A 116 1.68 -10.56 -9.74
N ALA A 117 0.99 -10.92 -10.82
CA ALA A 117 0.10 -10.00 -11.51
C ALA A 117 -1.05 -9.59 -10.58
N VAL A 118 -1.42 -8.31 -10.63
CA VAL A 118 -2.59 -7.80 -9.93
C VAL A 118 -3.84 -8.11 -10.75
N SER A 119 -4.81 -8.78 -10.14
CA SER A 119 -6.10 -9.07 -10.78
C SER A 119 -7.15 -7.98 -10.53
N ALA A 120 -7.07 -7.30 -9.37
CA ALA A 120 -8.04 -6.29 -8.96
C ALA A 120 -7.47 -5.39 -7.86
N PHE A 121 -8.09 -4.23 -7.66
CA PHE A 121 -7.87 -3.41 -6.47
C PHE A 121 -9.15 -2.71 -6.04
N ARG A 122 -9.20 -2.28 -4.79
CA ARG A 122 -10.29 -1.45 -4.25
C ARG A 122 -9.72 -0.40 -3.31
N LYS A 123 -9.97 0.87 -3.63
CA LYS A 123 -9.74 1.99 -2.70
C LYS A 123 -10.85 2.02 -1.67
N HIS A 124 -10.56 2.53 -0.48
CA HIS A 124 -11.61 2.82 0.49
C HIS A 124 -12.67 3.75 -0.13
N GLU A 125 -13.95 3.50 0.12
CA GLU A 125 -15.07 4.22 -0.53
C GLU A 125 -15.11 5.71 -0.19
N LEU A 126 -14.62 6.03 1.01
CA LEU A 126 -14.51 7.40 1.51
C LEU A 126 -13.22 8.10 1.05
N TYR A 127 -12.31 7.43 0.33
CA TYR A 127 -11.13 8.09 -0.22
C TYR A 127 -11.52 9.04 -1.34
N LYS A 128 -11.21 10.34 -1.17
CA LYS A 128 -11.53 11.40 -2.13
C LYS A 128 -10.31 12.06 -2.78
N GLY A 129 -9.11 11.54 -2.54
CA GLY A 129 -7.90 12.03 -3.20
C GLY A 129 -7.25 13.24 -2.51
N PHE A 130 -6.35 13.87 -3.26
CA PHE A 130 -5.54 15.02 -2.82
C PHE A 130 -6.38 16.20 -2.32
N GLU A 131 -7.53 16.45 -2.96
CA GLU A 131 -8.41 17.59 -2.67
C GLU A 131 -9.05 17.52 -1.27
N CYS A 132 -9.05 16.34 -0.64
CA CYS A 132 -9.60 16.10 0.69
C CYS A 132 -8.54 15.65 1.70
N GLY A 133 -7.28 16.07 1.53
CA GLY A 133 -6.23 15.85 2.52
C GLY A 133 -5.77 14.40 2.67
N TYR A 134 -6.10 13.52 1.73
CA TYR A 134 -5.80 12.08 1.78
C TYR A 134 -6.49 11.32 2.93
N ASP A 135 -7.67 11.77 3.38
CA ASP A 135 -8.48 10.97 4.29
C ASP A 135 -8.82 9.60 3.68
N TYR A 136 -8.82 8.57 4.52
CA TYR A 136 -9.03 7.17 4.12
C TYR A 136 -8.08 6.67 3.01
N ASN A 137 -6.82 7.13 3.01
CA ASN A 137 -5.81 6.74 2.02
C ASN A 137 -5.30 5.29 2.19
N ILE A 138 -6.20 4.34 2.00
CA ILE A 138 -5.97 2.90 2.08
C ILE A 138 -6.64 2.18 0.91
N ALA A 139 -5.98 1.16 0.40
CA ALA A 139 -6.52 0.30 -0.62
C ALA A 139 -6.05 -1.14 -0.45
N VAL A 140 -6.88 -2.07 -0.94
CA VAL A 140 -6.53 -3.48 -1.06
C VAL A 140 -6.24 -3.81 -2.52
N VAL A 141 -5.26 -4.67 -2.73
CA VAL A 141 -4.83 -5.18 -4.03
C VAL A 141 -4.94 -6.70 -3.99
N ARG A 142 -5.60 -7.27 -5.00
CA ARG A 142 -5.72 -8.71 -5.20
C ARG A 142 -4.72 -9.18 -6.24
N VAL A 143 -3.98 -10.23 -5.94
CA VAL A 143 -3.08 -10.90 -6.89
C VAL A 143 -3.74 -12.11 -7.55
N GLU A 144 -3.30 -12.47 -8.75
CA GLU A 144 -3.80 -13.64 -9.49
C GLU A 144 -3.35 -14.97 -8.87
N THR A 145 -2.06 -15.06 -8.52
CA THR A 145 -1.48 -16.25 -7.87
C THR A 145 -1.35 -16.00 -6.36
N PRO A 146 -1.65 -16.99 -5.51
CA PRO A 146 -1.59 -16.77 -4.07
C PRO A 146 -0.16 -16.59 -3.56
N TYR A 147 -0.03 -15.89 -2.43
CA TYR A 147 1.09 -16.04 -1.50
C TYR A 147 0.94 -17.38 -0.77
N THR A 148 2.04 -18.10 -0.66
CA THR A 148 2.12 -19.42 -0.05
C THR A 148 3.13 -19.40 1.08
N GLU A 149 3.03 -20.35 2.02
CA GLU A 149 4.02 -20.53 3.09
C GLU A 149 5.44 -20.75 2.55
N ALA A 150 5.55 -21.38 1.37
CA ALA A 150 6.81 -21.59 0.66
C ALA A 150 7.47 -20.30 0.14
N ASP A 151 6.77 -19.16 0.16
CA ASP A 151 7.35 -17.88 -0.23
C ASP A 151 8.19 -17.24 0.89
N GLU A 152 8.22 -17.84 2.10
CA GLU A 152 8.79 -17.26 3.33
C GLU A 152 8.21 -15.87 3.67
N THR A 153 7.14 -15.47 2.97
CA THR A 153 6.48 -14.15 3.05
C THR A 153 5.09 -14.22 3.69
N PHE A 154 4.56 -15.42 3.90
CA PHE A 154 3.19 -15.60 4.34
C PHE A 154 3.12 -15.61 5.86
N ILE A 155 2.68 -14.48 6.40
CA ILE A 155 2.06 -14.38 7.70
C ILE A 155 0.61 -14.01 7.42
N ASP A 156 -0.34 -14.81 7.87
CA ASP A 156 -1.75 -14.44 7.79
C ASP A 156 -2.05 -13.39 8.87
N ILE A 157 -1.66 -12.14 8.58
CA ILE A 157 -1.81 -11.02 9.51
C ILE A 157 -3.29 -10.85 9.88
N ALA A 158 -4.22 -11.15 8.97
CA ALA A 158 -5.66 -11.06 9.27
C ALA A 158 -6.07 -12.09 10.34
N ASN A 159 -5.62 -13.34 10.21
CA ASN A 159 -5.88 -14.36 11.22
C ASN A 159 -5.12 -14.08 12.53
N GLU A 160 -3.86 -13.67 12.48
CA GLU A 160 -3.11 -13.34 13.69
C GLU A 160 -3.69 -12.14 14.45
N ALA A 161 -4.07 -11.07 13.75
CA ALA A 161 -4.71 -9.91 14.36
C ALA A 161 -6.07 -10.26 14.98
N TYR A 162 -6.83 -11.17 14.36
CA TYR A 162 -8.08 -11.68 14.93
C TYR A 162 -7.86 -12.45 16.24
N GLN A 163 -6.83 -13.29 16.31
CA GLN A 163 -6.48 -14.02 17.54
C GLN A 163 -6.01 -13.09 18.67
N VAL A 164 -5.35 -11.97 18.34
CA VAL A 164 -4.96 -10.96 19.32
C VAL A 164 -6.18 -10.16 19.83
N SER A 165 -7.12 -9.82 18.95
CA SER A 165 -8.33 -9.07 19.29
C SER A 165 -9.31 -9.85 20.18
N THR A 166 -9.36 -11.17 20.02
CA THR A 166 -10.27 -12.04 20.80
C THR A 166 -9.70 -12.48 22.15
N LYS A 167 -8.43 -12.17 22.43
CA LYS A 167 -7.83 -12.45 23.73
C LYS A 167 -8.40 -11.48 24.78
N PRO A 168 -8.95 -11.97 25.91
CA PRO A 168 -9.39 -11.09 26.98
C PRO A 168 -8.20 -10.27 27.48
N HIS A 169 -8.37 -8.95 27.53
CA HIS A 169 -7.43 -8.07 28.20
C HIS A 169 -7.58 -8.30 29.72
N ASN A 170 -6.61 -9.01 30.30
CA ASN A 170 -6.46 -9.14 31.75
C ASN A 170 -5.90 -7.85 32.37
#